data_AF-A0A543J7B2-F1
#
_entry.id   AF-A0A543J7B2-F1
#
_cell.length_a   1.000
_cell.length_b   1.000
_cell.length_c   1.000
_cell.angle_alpha   90.00
_cell.angle_beta   90.00
_cell.angle_gamma   90.00
#
_symmetry.space_group_name_H-M   'P 1'
#
loop_
_entity.id
_entity.type
_entity.pdbx_description
1 polymer ?
#
loop_
_entity_poly.entity_id
_entity_poly.type
_entity_poly.pdbx_seq_one_letter_code
_entity_poly.pdbx_strand_id
1 'polypeptide(L)'
;MTDVVCYYHDPVKAPLLRDAVLPALAEAERAGATGHVERHWLHGPHVRVRLDGPDEVAERVAARLRAHLATHPSTVDFGREVLLARARQNGIAELVPPPYEPIHPDNTVVVEPTDLAALRRLLRSDVLVDLRARCLRMGVPAVRDAVAVTGAGPARVRLALIAMTAHASRFPAGLVNGYHSFLSHLEGFLLHSDPDGVLRDRFAAVWERNAEQVVETVRGVADGTLTTPWVAWTDGTRAAIEEVFDRGELPTAYSAHLGERAVELGEEEAIRRWHRDHADRISDYHARLREVDFDHPDYQRPVTVYRFGTNMLYQLLAVCDVTPVERYLAASLVVRAVQRITGIGWDEHVAQMVKVAR
;
A
#
# COMPACT_ATOMS: atom_id res chain seq x y z
N MET A 1 6.80 -6.37 -22.02
CA MET A 1 6.69 -6.60 -20.57
C MET A 1 6.13 -7.99 -20.33
N THR A 2 6.73 -8.69 -19.38
CA THR A 2 6.43 -10.08 -19.07
C THR A 2 6.28 -10.22 -17.57
N ASP A 3 5.21 -10.88 -17.13
CA ASP A 3 4.96 -11.19 -15.72
C ASP A 3 5.47 -12.62 -15.45
N VAL A 4 6.32 -12.77 -14.44
CA VAL A 4 6.68 -14.07 -13.86
C VAL A 4 5.90 -14.21 -12.55
N VAL A 5 4.91 -15.09 -12.54
CA VAL A 5 3.96 -15.27 -11.44
C VAL A 5 4.28 -16.53 -10.67
N CYS A 6 4.55 -16.39 -9.37
CA CYS A 6 4.84 -17.47 -8.45
C CYS A 6 3.66 -17.65 -7.48
N TYR A 7 2.83 -18.64 -7.75
CA TYR A 7 1.74 -19.06 -6.87
C TYR A 7 2.34 -19.81 -5.67
N TYR A 8 2.17 -19.21 -4.50
CA TYR A 8 2.74 -19.66 -3.23
C TYR A 8 1.72 -19.35 -2.15
N HIS A 9 1.05 -20.35 -1.59
CA HIS A 9 -0.16 -20.12 -0.80
C HIS A 9 0.13 -19.72 0.64
N ASP A 10 1.30 -20.06 1.19
CA ASP A 10 1.74 -19.64 2.53
C ASP A 10 1.64 -18.11 2.68
N PRO A 11 0.87 -17.58 3.65
CA PRO A 11 0.67 -16.13 3.80
C PRO A 11 1.96 -15.34 4.09
N VAL A 12 3.04 -15.96 4.54
CA VAL A 12 4.32 -15.29 4.79
C VAL A 12 5.24 -15.46 3.57
N LYS A 13 5.40 -14.39 2.79
CA LYS A 13 6.18 -14.36 1.55
C LYS A 13 7.63 -13.93 1.76
N ALA A 14 7.98 -13.38 2.92
CA ALA A 14 9.31 -12.83 3.19
C ALA A 14 10.46 -13.82 2.89
N PRO A 15 10.41 -15.12 3.25
CA PRO A 15 11.45 -16.08 2.86
C PRO A 15 11.57 -16.23 1.34
N LEU A 16 10.46 -16.47 0.64
CA LEU A 16 10.43 -16.55 -0.83
C LEU A 16 10.99 -15.26 -1.48
N LEU A 17 10.64 -14.10 -0.94
CA LEU A 17 11.10 -12.81 -1.43
C LEU A 17 12.62 -12.65 -1.26
N ARG A 18 13.12 -12.91 -0.05
CA ARG A 18 14.53 -12.76 0.32
C ARG A 18 15.41 -13.75 -0.44
N ASP A 19 15.00 -15.02 -0.49
CA ASP A 19 15.87 -16.12 -0.89
C ASP A 19 15.81 -16.40 -2.40
N ALA A 20 14.71 -16.03 -3.07
CA ALA A 20 14.50 -16.34 -4.49
C ALA A 20 14.14 -15.11 -5.34
N VAL A 21 13.06 -14.40 -5.00
CA VAL A 21 12.48 -13.37 -5.89
C VAL A 21 13.39 -12.15 -6.05
N LEU A 22 13.85 -11.55 -4.96
CA LEU A 22 14.70 -10.35 -5.02
C LEU A 22 16.09 -10.63 -5.59
N PRO A 23 16.75 -11.78 -5.29
CA PRO A 23 17.95 -12.19 -6.00
C PRO A 23 17.72 -12.39 -7.50
N ALA A 24 16.61 -13.03 -7.90
CA ALA A 24 16.27 -13.23 -9.31
C ALA A 24 16.04 -11.90 -10.05
N LEU A 25 15.35 -10.95 -9.41
CA LEU A 25 15.14 -9.61 -9.96
C LEU A 25 16.47 -8.87 -10.13
N ALA A 26 17.37 -8.93 -9.13
CA ALA A 26 18.70 -8.31 -9.24
C ALA A 26 19.58 -8.94 -10.34
N GLU A 27 19.43 -10.24 -10.60
CA GLU A 27 20.06 -10.93 -11.74
C GLU A 27 19.47 -10.47 -13.08
N ALA A 28 18.14 -10.32 -13.15
CA ALA A 28 17.46 -9.80 -14.31
C ALA A 28 17.90 -8.36 -14.64
N GLU A 29 18.04 -7.50 -13.62
CA GLU A 29 18.52 -6.14 -13.77
C GLU A 29 19.94 -6.08 -14.32
N ARG A 30 20.85 -6.94 -13.82
CA ARG A 30 22.21 -7.07 -14.38
C ARG A 30 22.23 -7.58 -15.81
N ALA A 31 21.19 -8.30 -16.23
CA ALA A 31 21.01 -8.80 -17.60
C ALA A 31 20.27 -7.81 -18.52
N GLY A 32 20.05 -6.57 -18.07
CA GLY A 32 19.46 -5.50 -18.89
C GLY A 32 17.94 -5.41 -18.85
N ALA A 33 17.26 -6.18 -17.99
CA ALA A 33 15.85 -5.96 -17.71
C ALA A 33 15.66 -4.87 -16.65
N THR A 34 14.44 -4.37 -16.51
CA THR A 34 14.03 -3.56 -15.36
C THR A 34 12.72 -4.10 -14.82
N GLY A 35 12.48 -4.01 -13.52
CA GLY A 35 11.26 -4.58 -12.97
C GLY A 35 10.99 -4.25 -11.52
N HIS A 36 9.85 -4.73 -11.05
CA HIS A 36 9.43 -4.58 -9.66
C HIS A 36 8.65 -5.82 -9.22
N VAL A 37 8.38 -5.89 -7.92
CA VAL A 37 7.66 -7.00 -7.31
C VAL A 37 6.29 -6.52 -6.86
N GLU A 38 5.28 -7.33 -7.11
CA GLU A 38 3.92 -7.14 -6.61
C GLU A 38 3.47 -8.40 -5.85
N ARG A 39 2.50 -8.21 -4.97
CA ARG A 39 1.78 -9.30 -4.31
C ARG A 39 0.31 -9.19 -4.67
N HIS A 40 -0.32 -10.33 -4.94
CA HIS A 40 -1.73 -10.33 -5.32
C HIS A 40 -2.43 -11.62 -4.85
N TRP A 41 -3.77 -11.60 -4.89
CA TRP A 41 -4.63 -12.66 -4.38
C TRP A 41 -5.53 -13.28 -5.44
N LEU A 42 -5.84 -12.53 -6.52
CA LEU A 42 -6.70 -13.01 -7.61
C LEU A 42 -6.09 -14.27 -8.23
N HIS A 43 -6.93 -15.29 -8.42
CA HIS A 43 -6.54 -16.62 -8.89
C HIS A 43 -5.59 -17.40 -7.95
N GLY A 44 -5.50 -17.00 -6.68
CA GLY A 44 -4.70 -17.63 -5.64
C GLY A 44 -3.59 -16.72 -5.10
N PRO A 45 -3.12 -16.89 -3.84
CA PRO A 45 -2.05 -16.07 -3.28
C PRO A 45 -0.75 -16.23 -4.06
N HIS A 46 -0.18 -15.13 -4.51
CA HIS A 46 1.04 -15.17 -5.31
C HIS A 46 1.91 -13.92 -5.18
N VAL A 47 3.15 -14.07 -5.61
CA VAL A 47 4.09 -12.96 -5.88
C VAL A 47 4.28 -12.87 -7.39
N ARG A 48 4.30 -11.66 -7.92
CA ARG A 48 4.53 -11.37 -9.34
C ARG A 48 5.79 -10.55 -9.49
N VAL A 49 6.69 -10.98 -10.36
CA VAL A 49 7.82 -10.18 -10.84
C VAL A 49 7.44 -9.65 -12.21
N ARG A 50 7.26 -8.33 -12.31
CA ARG A 50 6.94 -7.66 -13.56
C ARG A 50 8.23 -7.15 -14.18
N LEU A 51 8.53 -7.62 -15.38
CA LEU A 51 9.78 -7.32 -16.08
C LEU A 51 9.51 -6.59 -17.40
N ASP A 52 10.34 -5.59 -17.66
CA ASP A 52 10.51 -4.99 -18.97
C ASP A 52 11.94 -5.30 -19.45
N GLY A 53 12.04 -6.05 -20.54
CA GLY A 53 13.29 -6.61 -21.04
C GLY A 53 13.09 -7.89 -21.86
N PRO A 54 14.17 -8.57 -22.25
CA PRO A 54 14.12 -9.79 -23.07
C PRO A 54 13.39 -10.96 -22.38
N ASP A 55 12.60 -11.72 -23.15
CA ASP A 55 11.82 -12.86 -22.63
C ASP A 55 12.69 -13.96 -22.00
N GLU A 56 13.89 -14.18 -22.54
CA GLU A 56 14.89 -15.08 -21.97
C GLU A 56 15.32 -14.69 -20.54
N VAL A 57 15.23 -13.41 -20.16
CA VAL A 57 15.47 -12.95 -18.79
C VAL A 57 14.32 -13.39 -17.89
N ALA A 58 13.08 -13.25 -18.35
CA ALA A 58 11.89 -13.68 -17.62
C ALA A 58 11.90 -15.20 -17.39
N GLU A 59 12.28 -15.99 -18.41
CA GLU A 59 12.42 -17.44 -18.27
C GLU A 59 13.52 -17.83 -17.28
N ARG A 60 14.65 -17.10 -17.23
CA ARG A 60 15.69 -17.32 -16.20
C ARG A 60 15.16 -17.05 -14.79
N VAL A 61 14.40 -15.97 -14.60
CA VAL A 61 13.72 -15.69 -13.32
C VAL A 61 12.79 -16.83 -12.97
N ALA A 62 11.95 -17.28 -13.90
CA ALA A 62 11.01 -18.36 -13.68
C ALA A 62 11.71 -19.68 -13.32
N ALA A 63 12.77 -20.05 -14.03
CA ALA A 63 13.57 -21.24 -13.73
C ALA A 63 14.15 -21.21 -12.31
N ARG A 64 14.65 -20.05 -11.86
CA ARG A 64 15.16 -19.88 -10.50
C ARG A 64 14.06 -20.03 -9.45
N LEU A 65 12.89 -19.44 -9.68
CA LEU A 65 11.76 -19.58 -8.77
C LEU A 65 11.28 -21.03 -8.70
N ARG A 66 11.19 -21.74 -9.84
CA ARG A 66 10.85 -23.18 -9.87
C ARG A 66 11.86 -24.01 -9.08
N ALA A 67 13.15 -23.74 -9.24
CA ALA A 67 14.21 -24.43 -8.48
C ALA A 67 14.11 -24.18 -6.97
N HIS A 68 13.77 -22.96 -6.56
CA HIS A 68 13.52 -22.64 -5.16
C HIS A 68 12.31 -23.40 -4.62
N LEU A 69 11.17 -23.41 -5.31
CA LEU A 69 9.97 -24.11 -4.87
C LEU A 69 10.16 -25.63 -4.79
N ALA A 70 11.03 -26.22 -5.62
CA ALA A 70 11.37 -27.64 -5.52
C ALA A 70 12.07 -28.01 -4.20
N THR A 71 12.71 -27.04 -3.54
CA THR A 71 13.46 -27.24 -2.29
C THR A 71 12.78 -26.62 -1.06
N HIS A 72 11.97 -25.58 -1.27
CA HIS A 72 11.27 -24.82 -0.24
C HIS A 72 9.81 -24.56 -0.62
N PRO A 73 9.00 -25.62 -0.85
CA PRO A 73 7.60 -25.45 -1.22
C PRO A 73 6.80 -24.84 -0.07
N SER A 74 5.77 -24.08 -0.40
CA SER A 74 4.66 -23.79 0.49
C SER A 74 4.01 -25.12 0.87
N THR A 75 3.78 -25.31 2.16
CA THR A 75 3.13 -26.50 2.73
C THR A 75 1.73 -26.18 3.26
N VAL A 76 1.22 -24.98 3.01
CA VAL A 76 -0.07 -24.51 3.52
C VAL A 76 -1.17 -24.92 2.56
N ASP A 77 -2.08 -25.78 3.01
CA ASP A 77 -3.28 -26.14 2.27
C ASP A 77 -4.52 -25.52 2.91
N PHE A 78 -5.07 -24.50 2.28
CA PHE A 78 -6.34 -23.88 2.69
C PHE A 78 -7.56 -24.57 2.07
N GLY A 79 -7.38 -25.40 1.04
CA GLY A 79 -8.47 -25.88 0.18
C GLY A 79 -9.03 -24.81 -0.77
N ARG A 80 -9.52 -25.25 -1.94
CA ARG A 80 -10.03 -24.36 -3.00
C ARG A 80 -11.19 -23.47 -2.54
N GLU A 81 -12.12 -23.99 -1.75
CA GLU A 81 -13.31 -23.25 -1.30
C GLU A 81 -12.95 -22.06 -0.42
N VAL A 82 -11.99 -22.23 0.50
CA VAL A 82 -11.53 -21.16 1.38
C VAL A 82 -10.82 -20.08 0.57
N LEU A 83 -10.01 -20.47 -0.42
CA LEU A 83 -9.35 -19.51 -1.30
C LEU A 83 -10.35 -18.69 -2.13
N LEU A 84 -11.40 -19.32 -2.65
CA LEU A 84 -12.46 -18.63 -3.38
C LEU A 84 -13.29 -17.70 -2.49
N ALA A 85 -13.62 -18.12 -1.27
CA ALA A 85 -14.30 -17.27 -0.30
C ALA A 85 -13.47 -16.03 0.02
N ARG A 86 -12.15 -16.19 0.25
CA ARG A 86 -11.22 -15.07 0.45
C ARG A 86 -11.11 -14.18 -0.77
N ALA A 87 -11.03 -14.75 -1.97
CA ALA A 87 -10.99 -14.00 -3.22
C ALA A 87 -12.27 -13.15 -3.40
N ARG A 88 -13.45 -13.70 -3.07
CA ARG A 88 -14.71 -12.94 -3.07
C ARG A 88 -14.66 -11.78 -2.08
N GLN A 89 -14.23 -12.02 -0.85
CA GLN A 89 -14.12 -10.97 0.17
C GLN A 89 -13.16 -9.86 -0.26
N ASN A 90 -11.99 -10.22 -0.78
CA ASN A 90 -11.02 -9.26 -1.28
C ASN A 90 -11.52 -8.50 -2.51
N GLY A 91 -12.22 -9.20 -3.43
CA GLY A 91 -12.84 -8.58 -4.60
C GLY A 91 -13.86 -7.51 -4.23
N ILE A 92 -14.65 -7.75 -3.18
CA ILE A 92 -15.57 -6.74 -2.64
C ILE A 92 -14.81 -5.58 -2.00
N ALA A 93 -13.81 -5.88 -1.17
CA ALA A 93 -13.04 -4.85 -0.46
C ALA A 93 -12.21 -3.95 -1.40
N GLU A 94 -11.70 -4.50 -2.50
CA GLU A 94 -10.82 -3.83 -3.46
C GLU A 94 -11.54 -3.46 -4.78
N LEU A 95 -12.86 -3.68 -4.85
CA LEU A 95 -13.69 -3.45 -6.04
C LEU A 95 -13.21 -4.19 -7.29
N VAL A 96 -12.65 -5.38 -7.13
CA VAL A 96 -12.21 -6.26 -8.22
C VAL A 96 -13.33 -7.25 -8.54
N PRO A 97 -13.96 -7.18 -9.73
CA PRO A 97 -15.07 -8.07 -10.09
C PRO A 97 -14.58 -9.50 -10.40
N PRO A 98 -15.50 -10.49 -10.38
CA PRO A 98 -15.23 -11.84 -10.87
C PRO A 98 -14.89 -11.85 -12.39
N PRO A 99 -14.35 -12.95 -12.94
CA PRO A 99 -14.16 -14.26 -12.30
C PRO A 99 -12.95 -14.32 -11.36
N TYR A 100 -13.12 -14.98 -10.21
CA TYR A 100 -12.02 -15.27 -9.28
C TYR A 100 -11.31 -16.61 -9.60
N GLU A 101 -11.87 -17.35 -10.54
CA GLU A 101 -11.37 -18.64 -11.03
C GLU A 101 -10.62 -18.49 -12.36
N PRO A 102 -9.72 -19.44 -12.68
CA PRO A 102 -9.30 -20.60 -11.87
C PRO A 102 -8.46 -20.19 -10.65
N ILE A 103 -8.36 -21.05 -9.64
CA ILE A 103 -7.30 -20.94 -8.62
C ILE A 103 -6.11 -21.74 -9.13
N HIS A 104 -4.97 -21.10 -9.33
CA HIS A 104 -3.75 -21.80 -9.73
C HIS A 104 -3.25 -22.69 -8.59
N PRO A 105 -2.71 -23.88 -8.91
CA PRO A 105 -2.10 -24.76 -7.94
C PRO A 105 -1.00 -24.04 -7.16
N ASP A 106 -0.85 -24.41 -5.88
CA ASP A 106 0.28 -23.96 -5.08
C ASP A 106 1.61 -24.42 -5.70
N ASN A 107 2.71 -23.76 -5.32
CA ASN A 107 4.06 -24.10 -5.75
C ASN A 107 4.27 -24.09 -7.27
N THR A 108 3.57 -23.20 -7.98
CA THR A 108 3.62 -23.12 -9.45
C THR A 108 4.17 -21.79 -9.93
N VAL A 109 4.97 -21.81 -10.99
CA VAL A 109 5.51 -20.60 -11.64
C VAL A 109 5.07 -20.53 -13.10
N VAL A 110 4.38 -19.46 -13.44
CA VAL A 110 3.88 -19.14 -14.78
C VAL A 110 4.64 -17.94 -15.35
N VAL A 111 4.90 -17.97 -16.65
CA VAL A 111 5.42 -16.82 -17.40
C VAL A 111 4.34 -16.42 -18.39
N GLU A 112 3.91 -15.16 -18.34
CA GLU A 112 2.81 -14.67 -19.15
C GLU A 112 3.05 -13.23 -19.63
N PRO A 113 2.49 -12.84 -20.79
CA PRO A 113 2.46 -11.44 -21.18
C PRO A 113 1.77 -10.60 -20.10
N THR A 114 2.35 -9.45 -19.76
CA THR A 114 1.77 -8.57 -18.75
C THR A 114 0.39 -8.07 -19.18
N ASP A 115 -0.65 -8.38 -18.40
CA ASP A 115 -1.97 -7.76 -18.54
C ASP A 115 -2.10 -6.50 -17.68
N LEU A 116 -2.35 -5.37 -18.35
CA LEU A 116 -2.57 -4.05 -17.74
C LEU A 116 -4.02 -3.56 -17.87
N ALA A 117 -4.94 -4.34 -18.46
CA ALA A 117 -6.30 -3.89 -18.76
C ALA A 117 -7.05 -3.41 -17.51
N ALA A 118 -6.95 -4.16 -16.41
CA ALA A 118 -7.58 -3.77 -15.14
C ALA A 118 -6.98 -2.48 -14.55
N LEU A 119 -5.66 -2.31 -14.62
CA LEU A 119 -4.98 -1.10 -14.15
C LEU A 119 -5.29 0.11 -15.03
N ARG A 120 -5.32 -0.05 -16.35
CA ARG A 120 -5.74 1.00 -17.29
C ARG A 120 -7.18 1.42 -17.08
N ARG A 121 -8.07 0.47 -16.76
CA ARG A 121 -9.46 0.80 -16.39
C ARG A 121 -9.53 1.58 -15.07
N LEU A 122 -8.70 1.23 -14.09
CA LEU A 122 -8.68 1.91 -12.80
C LEU A 122 -8.07 3.32 -12.87
N LEU A 123 -6.91 3.45 -13.52
CA LEU A 123 -6.12 4.68 -13.55
C LEU A 123 -6.49 5.58 -14.73
N ARG A 124 -7.12 5.04 -15.77
CA ARG A 124 -7.59 5.74 -16.99
C ARG A 124 -6.50 6.54 -17.71
N SER A 125 -5.24 6.22 -17.46
CA SER A 125 -4.07 6.91 -17.99
C SER A 125 -2.87 5.96 -18.00
N ASP A 126 -2.26 5.77 -19.17
CA ASP A 126 -1.03 4.99 -19.30
C ASP A 126 0.14 5.67 -18.54
N VAL A 127 0.16 7.01 -18.49
CA VAL A 127 1.14 7.77 -17.69
C VAL A 127 1.07 7.40 -16.21
N LEU A 128 -0.13 7.22 -15.66
CA LEU A 128 -0.30 6.82 -14.26
C LEU A 128 0.04 5.35 -14.03
N VAL A 129 -0.20 4.48 -15.01
CA VAL A 129 0.22 3.07 -14.97
C VAL A 129 1.75 2.98 -14.92
N ASP A 130 2.43 3.76 -15.76
CA ASP A 130 3.88 3.83 -15.80
C ASP A 130 4.47 4.48 -14.54
N LEU A 131 3.85 5.55 -14.04
CA LEU A 131 4.22 6.19 -12.79
C LEU A 131 4.13 5.22 -11.61
N ARG A 132 3.05 4.43 -11.52
CA ARG A 132 2.91 3.37 -10.51
C ARG A 132 4.07 2.37 -10.63
N ALA A 133 4.36 1.86 -11.82
CA ALA A 133 5.46 0.91 -12.02
C ALA A 133 6.82 1.51 -11.62
N ARG A 134 7.09 2.77 -11.97
CA ARG A 134 8.30 3.51 -11.58
C ARG A 134 8.41 3.64 -10.06
N CYS A 135 7.32 4.00 -9.38
CA CYS A 135 7.29 4.12 -7.91
C CYS A 135 7.53 2.79 -7.19
N LEU A 136 6.96 1.69 -7.69
CA LEU A 136 7.17 0.35 -7.13
C LEU A 136 8.60 -0.14 -7.35
N ARG A 137 9.17 0.13 -8.54
CA ARG A 137 10.57 -0.16 -8.86
C ARG A 137 11.54 0.54 -7.93
N MET A 138 11.33 1.84 -7.69
CA MET A 138 12.14 2.60 -6.71
C MET A 138 12.02 2.04 -5.28
N GLY A 139 10.96 1.29 -4.97
CA GLY A 139 10.74 0.66 -3.67
C GLY A 139 11.49 -0.66 -3.45
N VAL A 140 12.04 -1.28 -4.50
CA VAL A 140 12.72 -2.58 -4.42
C VAL A 140 13.85 -2.61 -3.37
N PRO A 141 14.73 -1.59 -3.25
CA PRO A 141 15.75 -1.57 -2.21
C PRO A 141 15.17 -1.56 -0.79
N ALA A 142 14.07 -0.82 -0.56
CA ALA A 142 13.42 -0.76 0.75
C ALA A 142 12.73 -2.09 1.11
N VAL A 143 12.12 -2.75 0.12
CA VAL A 143 11.57 -4.10 0.28
C VAL A 143 12.68 -5.10 0.62
N ARG A 144 13.84 -5.01 -0.04
CA ARG A 144 14.99 -5.89 0.23
C ARG A 144 15.49 -5.77 1.66
N ASP A 145 15.63 -4.54 2.16
CA ASP A 145 15.99 -4.28 3.55
C ASP A 145 14.93 -4.83 4.53
N ALA A 146 13.65 -4.57 4.23
CA ALA A 146 12.54 -5.01 5.04
C ALA A 146 12.46 -6.54 5.20
N VAL A 147 12.66 -7.32 4.13
CA VAL A 147 12.57 -8.79 4.18
C VAL A 147 13.87 -9.48 4.61
N ALA A 148 14.99 -8.76 4.68
CA ALA A 148 16.25 -9.27 5.22
C ALA A 148 16.11 -9.60 6.71
N VAL A 149 15.28 -8.85 7.43
CA VAL A 149 14.96 -9.10 8.84
C VAL A 149 13.74 -10.01 8.93
N THR A 150 13.91 -11.25 9.38
CA THR A 150 12.76 -12.14 9.63
C THR A 150 12.01 -11.63 10.86
N GLY A 151 10.73 -11.29 10.68
CA GLY A 151 9.94 -10.66 11.72
C GLY A 151 8.51 -11.19 11.83
N ALA A 152 8.06 -11.44 13.05
CA ALA A 152 6.66 -11.68 13.38
C ALA A 152 5.86 -10.35 13.40
N GLY A 153 4.58 -10.40 13.79
CA GLY A 153 3.67 -9.24 13.77
C GLY A 153 4.24 -7.94 14.35
N PRO A 154 4.85 -7.92 15.55
CA PRO A 154 5.43 -6.69 16.11
C PRO A 154 6.54 -6.07 15.24
N ALA A 155 7.37 -6.90 14.60
CA ALA A 155 8.42 -6.41 13.70
C ALA A 155 7.83 -5.83 12.40
N ARG A 156 6.75 -6.43 11.87
CA ARG A 156 6.02 -5.90 10.70
C ARG A 156 5.30 -4.58 11.01
N VAL A 157 4.72 -4.45 12.20
CA VAL A 157 4.14 -3.18 12.66
C VAL A 157 5.23 -2.11 12.79
N ARG A 158 6.39 -2.46 13.34
CA ARG A 158 7.53 -1.54 13.44
C ARG A 158 8.06 -1.12 12.06
N LEU A 159 8.15 -2.05 11.11
CA LEU A 159 8.49 -1.75 9.71
C LEU A 159 7.50 -0.74 9.12
N ALA A 160 6.19 -1.02 9.23
CA ALA A 160 5.15 -0.14 8.72
C ALA A 160 5.19 1.24 9.40
N LEU A 161 5.41 1.29 10.72
CA LEU A 161 5.61 2.54 11.48
C LEU A 161 6.75 3.36 10.89
N ILE A 162 7.94 2.76 10.70
CA ILE A 162 9.12 3.44 10.14
C ILE A 162 8.85 3.94 8.73
N ALA A 163 8.30 3.10 7.86
CA ALA A 163 8.03 3.46 6.47
C ALA A 163 6.99 4.58 6.36
N MET A 164 5.93 4.51 7.16
CA MET A 164 4.89 5.55 7.23
C MET A 164 5.44 6.85 7.80
N THR A 165 6.26 6.81 8.86
CA THR A 165 6.91 8.02 9.38
C THR A 165 7.87 8.64 8.38
N ALA A 166 8.70 7.83 7.71
CA ALA A 166 9.61 8.30 6.67
C ALA A 166 8.84 8.99 5.54
N HIS A 167 7.67 8.46 5.18
CA HIS A 167 6.80 9.09 4.19
C HIS A 167 6.18 10.39 4.69
N ALA A 168 5.57 10.38 5.89
CA ALA A 168 4.91 11.55 6.47
C ALA A 168 5.87 12.71 6.81
N SER A 169 7.11 12.42 7.21
CA SER A 169 8.08 13.48 7.51
C SER A 169 8.50 14.29 6.28
N ARG A 170 8.29 13.76 5.06
CA ARG A 170 8.60 14.42 3.79
C ARG A 170 7.41 15.15 3.17
N PHE A 171 6.28 15.22 3.86
CA PHE A 171 5.24 16.16 3.46
C PHE A 171 5.80 17.59 3.52
N PRO A 172 5.55 18.50 2.55
CA PRO A 172 6.21 19.82 2.51
C PRO A 172 6.04 20.66 3.78
N ALA A 173 4.87 20.60 4.41
CA ALA A 173 4.58 21.25 5.69
C ALA A 173 4.90 20.36 6.92
N GLY A 174 5.76 19.35 6.74
CA GLY A 174 6.28 18.49 7.79
C GLY A 174 5.30 17.45 8.34
N LEU A 175 5.76 16.79 9.39
CA LEU A 175 5.11 15.62 9.98
C LEU A 175 3.66 15.89 10.45
N VAL A 176 3.38 17.10 10.93
CA VAL A 176 2.04 17.51 11.41
C VAL A 176 0.98 17.47 10.30
N ASN A 177 1.39 17.65 9.04
CA ASN A 177 0.52 17.52 7.88
C ASN A 177 0.56 16.10 7.27
N GLY A 178 1.73 15.48 7.26
CA GLY A 178 1.93 14.20 6.56
C GLY A 178 1.10 13.04 7.10
N TYR A 179 0.79 12.99 8.40
CA TYR A 179 0.06 11.85 8.96
C TYR A 179 -1.44 11.81 8.58
N HIS A 180 -2.03 12.91 8.11
CA HIS A 180 -3.47 13.02 7.85
C HIS A 180 -3.98 12.02 6.80
N SER A 181 -3.15 11.65 5.81
CA SER A 181 -3.50 10.58 4.87
C SER A 181 -3.63 9.22 5.57
N PHE A 182 -2.83 8.95 6.61
CA PHE A 182 -2.92 7.72 7.38
C PHE A 182 -4.13 7.73 8.31
N LEU A 183 -4.40 8.87 8.95
CA LEU A 183 -5.58 9.06 9.78
C LEU A 183 -6.87 8.88 8.96
N SER A 184 -6.93 9.45 7.75
CA SER A 184 -8.06 9.25 6.83
C SER A 184 -8.29 7.77 6.53
N HIS A 185 -7.24 7.03 6.15
CA HIS A 185 -7.38 5.60 5.88
C HIS A 185 -7.78 4.79 7.13
N LEU A 186 -7.24 5.14 8.30
CA LEU A 186 -7.55 4.49 9.58
C LEU A 186 -9.02 4.69 9.98
N GLU A 187 -9.48 5.93 10.02
CA GLU A 187 -10.85 6.25 10.43
C GLU A 187 -11.87 5.70 9.43
N GLY A 188 -11.54 5.70 8.14
CA GLY A 188 -12.36 5.07 7.10
C GLY A 188 -12.46 3.56 7.27
N PHE A 189 -11.37 2.89 7.67
CA PHE A 189 -11.38 1.47 7.98
C PHE A 189 -12.20 1.15 9.23
N LEU A 190 -11.95 1.85 10.34
CA LEU A 190 -12.62 1.59 11.62
C LEU A 190 -14.13 1.83 11.52
N LEU A 191 -14.56 2.87 10.78
CA LEU A 191 -15.98 3.16 10.57
C LEU A 191 -16.75 1.96 10.00
N HIS A 192 -16.16 1.25 9.03
CA HIS A 192 -16.82 0.16 8.30
C HIS A 192 -16.48 -1.22 8.86
N SER A 193 -15.32 -1.38 9.50
CA SER A 193 -14.76 -2.70 9.85
C SER A 193 -14.65 -2.93 11.36
N ASP A 194 -14.95 -1.92 12.18
CA ASP A 194 -14.89 -1.97 13.64
C ASP A 194 -16.13 -1.29 14.28
N PRO A 195 -17.36 -1.70 13.95
CA PRO A 195 -18.57 -1.05 14.45
C PRO A 195 -18.69 -1.09 15.99
N ASP A 196 -18.14 -2.13 16.62
CA ASP A 196 -18.18 -2.34 18.07
C ASP A 196 -16.97 -1.70 18.81
N GLY A 197 -16.02 -1.10 18.08
CA GLY A 197 -14.85 -0.42 18.67
C GLY A 197 -13.76 -1.34 19.23
N VAL A 198 -13.85 -2.66 19.03
CA VAL A 198 -12.92 -3.65 19.58
C VAL A 198 -11.50 -3.44 19.06
N LEU A 199 -11.31 -3.13 17.77
CA LEU A 199 -9.99 -2.84 17.23
C LEU A 199 -9.45 -1.52 17.76
N ARG A 200 -10.30 -0.49 17.87
CA ARG A 200 -9.91 0.81 18.44
C ARG A 200 -9.39 0.66 19.88
N ASP A 201 -10.07 -0.12 20.71
CA ASP A 201 -9.64 -0.40 22.09
C ASP A 201 -8.32 -1.18 22.13
N ARG A 202 -8.16 -2.17 21.25
CA ARG A 202 -6.90 -2.92 21.14
C ARG A 202 -5.74 -2.02 20.71
N PHE A 203 -5.96 -1.12 19.75
CA PHE A 203 -4.94 -0.16 19.31
C PHE A 203 -4.59 0.81 20.44
N ALA A 204 -5.58 1.27 21.20
CA ALA A 204 -5.35 2.10 22.38
C ALA A 204 -4.50 1.37 23.42
N ALA A 205 -4.83 0.12 23.73
CA ALA A 205 -4.07 -0.71 24.66
C ALA A 205 -2.62 -0.95 24.19
N VAL A 206 -2.37 -1.09 22.88
CA VAL A 206 -1.01 -1.18 22.33
C VAL A 206 -0.27 0.14 22.52
N TRP A 207 -0.92 1.28 22.25
CA TRP A 207 -0.32 2.59 22.47
C TRP A 207 0.09 2.81 23.93
N GLU A 208 -0.81 2.57 24.89
CA GLU A 208 -0.52 2.78 26.33
C GLU A 208 0.73 2.01 26.79
N ARG A 209 0.97 0.81 26.25
CA ARG A 209 2.14 0.00 26.60
C ARG A 209 3.44 0.41 25.91
N ASN A 210 3.38 1.11 24.78
CA ASN A 210 4.53 1.30 23.89
C ASN A 210 4.80 2.77 23.52
N ALA A 211 4.05 3.72 24.09
CA ALA A 211 4.04 5.12 23.65
C ALA A 211 5.44 5.74 23.59
N GLU A 212 6.29 5.55 24.61
CA GLU A 212 7.64 6.12 24.62
C GLU A 212 8.51 5.59 23.47
N GLN A 213 8.55 4.27 23.28
CA GLN A 213 9.34 3.65 22.22
C GLN A 213 8.84 4.06 20.83
N VAL A 214 7.52 4.17 20.66
CA VAL A 214 6.91 4.61 19.40
C VAL A 214 7.28 6.08 19.13
N VAL A 215 7.15 6.97 20.12
CA VAL A 215 7.52 8.38 20.00
C VAL A 215 9.00 8.55 19.67
N GLU A 216 9.88 7.80 20.35
CA GLU A 216 11.31 7.80 20.06
C GLU A 216 11.61 7.35 18.63
N THR A 217 10.98 6.25 18.18
CA THR A 217 11.15 5.76 16.79
C THR A 217 10.66 6.78 15.78
N VAL A 218 9.49 7.39 16.00
CA VAL A 218 8.90 8.38 15.08
C VAL A 218 9.77 9.63 15.02
N ARG A 219 10.25 10.12 16.18
CA ARG A 219 11.17 11.26 16.23
C ARG A 219 12.46 10.93 15.50
N GLY A 220 13.05 9.77 15.77
CA GLY A 220 14.32 9.36 15.18
C GLY A 220 14.27 9.22 13.66
N VAL A 221 13.16 8.74 13.10
CA VAL A 221 12.97 8.71 11.64
C VAL A 221 12.78 10.12 11.08
N ALA A 222 12.02 10.98 11.78
CA ALA A 222 11.71 12.33 11.31
C ALA A 222 12.92 13.27 11.36
N ASP A 223 13.78 13.16 12.38
CA ASP A 223 15.00 13.95 12.55
C ASP A 223 16.22 13.36 11.81
N GLY A 224 16.12 12.11 11.35
CA GLY A 224 17.16 11.42 10.59
C GLY A 224 18.21 10.69 11.45
N THR A 225 18.03 10.61 12.78
CA THR A 225 18.90 9.80 13.64
C THR A 225 18.69 8.29 13.46
N LEU A 226 17.50 7.87 13.00
CA LEU A 226 17.21 6.53 12.53
C LEU A 226 17.20 6.50 11.00
N THR A 227 18.26 5.95 10.41
CA THR A 227 18.41 5.83 8.95
C THR A 227 17.56 4.70 8.39
N THR A 228 16.93 4.94 7.24
CA THR A 228 16.01 3.98 6.63
C THR A 228 15.91 4.18 5.12
N PRO A 229 15.90 3.11 4.29
CA PRO A 229 15.79 3.24 2.83
C PRO A 229 14.45 3.82 2.38
N TRP A 230 13.43 3.81 3.25
CA TRP A 230 12.12 4.40 2.98
C TRP A 230 12.18 5.92 2.76
N VAL A 231 13.17 6.62 3.33
CA VAL A 231 13.37 8.06 3.07
C VAL A 231 13.76 8.28 1.59
N ALA A 232 14.76 7.55 1.11
CA ALA A 232 15.21 7.66 -0.28
C ALA A 232 14.08 7.29 -1.27
N TRP A 233 13.28 6.29 -0.92
CA TRP A 233 12.08 5.93 -1.70
C TRP A 233 11.05 7.07 -1.73
N THR A 234 10.73 7.67 -0.58
CA THR A 234 9.77 8.79 -0.52
C THR A 234 10.26 9.98 -1.32
N ASP A 235 11.55 10.35 -1.21
CA ASP A 235 12.09 11.49 -1.94
C ASP A 235 12.09 11.25 -3.46
N GLY A 236 12.54 10.07 -3.90
CA GLY A 236 12.56 9.70 -5.32
C GLY A 236 11.16 9.56 -5.93
N THR A 237 10.21 8.97 -5.19
CA THR A 237 8.82 8.89 -5.65
C THR A 237 8.17 10.25 -5.73
N ARG A 238 8.36 11.12 -4.72
CA ARG A 238 7.82 12.49 -4.75
C ARG A 238 8.31 13.24 -5.99
N ALA A 239 9.60 13.22 -6.28
CA ALA A 239 10.16 13.88 -7.46
C ALA A 239 9.52 13.37 -8.77
N ALA A 240 9.35 12.05 -8.92
CA ALA A 240 8.71 11.46 -10.10
C ALA A 240 7.22 11.83 -10.22
N ILE A 241 6.50 11.93 -9.10
CA ILE A 241 5.07 12.27 -9.08
C ILE A 241 4.88 13.77 -9.35
N GLU A 242 5.73 14.62 -8.78
CA GLU A 242 5.74 16.07 -9.05
C GLU A 242 5.96 16.36 -10.54
N GLU A 243 6.85 15.61 -11.19
CA GLU A 243 7.10 15.71 -12.64
C GLU A 243 5.80 15.46 -13.45
N VAL A 244 5.01 14.46 -13.06
CA VAL A 244 3.72 14.12 -13.73
C VAL A 244 2.64 15.15 -13.39
N PHE A 245 2.61 15.64 -12.15
CA PHE A 245 1.71 16.72 -11.74
C PHE A 245 1.98 18.00 -12.53
N ASP A 246 3.24 18.38 -12.72
CA ASP A 246 3.65 19.60 -13.41
C ASP A 246 3.31 19.59 -14.91
N ARG A 247 3.14 18.40 -15.50
CA ARG A 247 2.61 18.24 -16.86
C ARG A 247 1.08 18.25 -16.95
N GLY A 248 0.38 18.34 -15.82
CA GLY A 248 -1.09 18.31 -15.75
C GLY A 248 -1.68 16.91 -15.98
N GLU A 249 -0.88 15.85 -15.84
CA GLU A 249 -1.29 14.47 -16.11
C GLU A 249 -1.72 13.71 -14.85
N LEU A 250 -1.56 14.32 -13.67
CA LEU A 250 -2.03 13.79 -12.39
C LEU A 250 -3.39 14.40 -12.03
N PRO A 251 -4.49 13.61 -11.96
CA PRO A 251 -5.81 14.14 -11.65
C PRO A 251 -5.88 14.77 -10.26
N THR A 252 -6.39 15.99 -10.18
CA THR A 252 -6.62 16.72 -8.93
C THR A 252 -8.06 16.62 -8.43
N ALA A 253 -9.01 16.42 -9.35
CA ALA A 253 -10.42 16.31 -9.02
C ALA A 253 -10.75 14.99 -8.30
N TYR A 254 -11.77 15.04 -7.44
CA TYR A 254 -12.35 13.84 -6.84
C TYR A 254 -12.89 12.90 -7.93
N SER A 255 -12.46 11.64 -7.92
CA SER A 255 -12.95 10.63 -8.86
C SER A 255 -14.17 9.91 -8.30
N ALA A 256 -15.30 10.00 -9.00
CA ALA A 256 -16.51 9.23 -8.71
C ALA A 256 -16.39 7.73 -9.09
N HIS A 257 -15.30 7.35 -9.77
CA HIS A 257 -15.15 6.05 -10.40
C HIS A 257 -15.20 4.86 -9.42
N LEU A 258 -14.73 5.03 -8.18
CA LEU A 258 -14.83 3.97 -7.17
C LEU A 258 -16.29 3.71 -6.77
N GLY A 259 -17.12 4.74 -6.72
CA GLY A 259 -18.56 4.60 -6.50
C GLY A 259 -19.24 3.89 -7.65
N GLU A 260 -18.93 4.28 -8.90
CA GLU A 260 -19.44 3.62 -10.11
C GLU A 260 -19.09 2.12 -10.11
N ARG A 261 -17.84 1.78 -9.80
CA ARG A 261 -17.40 0.37 -9.72
C ARG A 261 -18.08 -0.41 -8.60
N ALA A 262 -18.36 0.23 -7.46
CA ALA A 262 -19.11 -0.42 -6.40
C ALA A 262 -20.54 -0.74 -6.84
N VAL A 263 -21.17 0.16 -7.60
CA VAL A 263 -22.48 -0.07 -8.22
C VAL A 263 -22.42 -1.19 -9.27
N GLU A 264 -21.40 -1.19 -10.14
CA GLU A 264 -21.16 -2.28 -11.10
C GLU A 264 -20.98 -3.65 -10.43
N LEU A 265 -20.32 -3.68 -9.26
CA LEU A 265 -20.15 -4.90 -8.47
C LEU A 265 -21.46 -5.37 -7.84
N GLY A 266 -22.41 -4.46 -7.58
CA GLY A 266 -23.73 -4.77 -7.03
C GLY A 266 -23.72 -5.15 -5.54
N GLU A 267 -22.64 -4.85 -4.81
CA GLU A 267 -22.46 -5.23 -3.41
C GLU A 267 -22.80 -4.04 -2.50
N GLU A 268 -23.89 -4.13 -1.74
CA GLU A 268 -24.43 -2.99 -1.00
C GLU A 268 -23.44 -2.34 -0.02
N GLU A 269 -22.67 -3.15 0.73
CA GLU A 269 -21.65 -2.63 1.64
C GLU A 269 -20.54 -1.89 0.89
N ALA A 270 -20.17 -2.37 -0.29
CA ALA A 270 -19.21 -1.68 -1.14
C ALA A 270 -19.79 -0.36 -1.66
N ILE A 271 -21.06 -0.34 -2.04
CA ILE A 271 -21.77 0.87 -2.49
C ILE A 271 -21.83 1.91 -1.36
N ARG A 272 -22.29 1.52 -0.16
CA ARG A 272 -22.33 2.39 1.02
C ARG A 272 -20.95 2.99 1.35
N ARG A 273 -19.89 2.19 1.20
CA ARG A 273 -18.52 2.60 1.51
C ARG A 273 -17.91 3.55 0.46
N TRP A 274 -18.11 3.28 -0.83
CA TRP A 274 -17.36 3.92 -1.91
C TRP A 274 -18.17 4.93 -2.73
N HIS A 275 -19.51 4.84 -2.71
CA HIS A 275 -20.38 5.75 -3.46
C HIS A 275 -20.84 6.91 -2.59
N ARG A 276 -20.45 8.14 -2.97
CA ARG A 276 -20.69 9.37 -2.18
C ARG A 276 -22.16 9.56 -1.79
N ASP A 277 -23.08 9.36 -2.73
CA ASP A 277 -24.51 9.62 -2.52
C ASP A 277 -25.22 8.50 -1.75
N HIS A 278 -24.56 7.35 -1.57
CA HIS A 278 -25.08 6.21 -0.81
C HIS A 278 -24.37 6.03 0.54
N ALA A 279 -23.38 6.87 0.85
CA ALA A 279 -22.71 6.87 2.13
C ALA A 279 -23.66 7.42 3.22
N ASP A 280 -24.09 6.53 4.11
CA ASP A 280 -24.99 6.81 5.23
C ASP A 280 -24.24 7.13 6.53
N ARG A 281 -22.91 6.90 6.55
CA ARG A 281 -22.05 7.10 7.71
C ARG A 281 -20.80 7.89 7.35
N ILE A 282 -20.33 8.67 8.30
CA ILE A 282 -19.07 9.42 8.22
C ILE A 282 -18.42 9.46 9.60
N SER A 283 -17.10 9.27 9.67
CA SER A 283 -16.35 9.44 10.92
C SER A 283 -16.17 10.94 11.23
N ASP A 284 -16.01 11.30 12.49
CA ASP A 284 -15.75 12.68 12.93
C ASP A 284 -14.57 13.34 12.18
N TYR A 285 -13.48 12.60 11.98
CA TYR A 285 -12.33 13.08 11.21
C TYR A 285 -12.72 13.51 9.79
N HIS A 286 -13.37 12.62 9.02
CA HIS A 286 -13.82 12.93 7.66
C HIS A 286 -14.90 14.02 7.62
N ALA A 287 -15.73 14.15 8.66
CA ALA A 287 -16.70 15.24 8.75
C ALA A 287 -15.99 16.60 8.83
N ARG A 288 -14.96 16.73 9.67
CA ARG A 288 -14.11 17.93 9.75
C ARG A 288 -13.30 18.15 8.49
N LEU A 289 -12.77 17.09 7.90
CA LEU A 289 -11.95 17.18 6.69
C LEU A 289 -12.73 17.74 5.49
N ARG A 290 -14.06 17.58 5.45
CA ARG A 290 -14.93 18.18 4.41
C ARG A 290 -14.98 19.71 4.47
N GLU A 291 -14.61 20.32 5.60
CA GLU A 291 -14.56 21.78 5.77
C GLU A 291 -13.27 22.38 5.17
N VAL A 292 -12.28 21.54 4.82
CA VAL A 292 -11.01 21.98 4.23
C VAL A 292 -11.14 22.10 2.70
N ASP A 293 -10.78 23.27 2.18
CA ASP A 293 -10.65 23.51 0.73
C ASP A 293 -9.35 22.89 0.19
N PHE A 294 -9.42 21.66 -0.30
CA PHE A 294 -8.29 20.98 -0.94
C PHE A 294 -8.00 21.46 -2.37
N ASP A 295 -8.88 22.25 -2.97
CA ASP A 295 -8.62 22.87 -4.28
C ASP A 295 -7.78 24.14 -4.14
N HIS A 296 -7.66 24.68 -2.93
CA HIS A 296 -6.73 25.76 -2.63
C HIS A 296 -5.29 25.36 -3.03
N PRO A 297 -4.51 26.23 -3.72
CA PRO A 297 -3.17 25.91 -4.22
C PRO A 297 -2.20 25.35 -3.17
N ASP A 298 -2.27 25.89 -1.94
CA ASP A 298 -1.47 25.42 -0.80
C ASP A 298 -1.71 23.95 -0.41
N TYR A 299 -2.84 23.35 -0.82
CA TYR A 299 -3.18 21.96 -0.53
C TYR A 299 -3.22 21.09 -1.78
N GLN A 300 -3.75 21.58 -2.90
CA GLN A 300 -4.00 20.77 -4.08
C GLN A 300 -2.76 20.01 -4.55
N ARG A 301 -1.63 20.72 -4.77
CA ARG A 301 -0.37 20.10 -5.17
C ARG A 301 0.17 19.12 -4.11
N PRO A 302 0.47 19.57 -2.87
CA PRO A 302 1.12 18.68 -1.90
C PRO A 302 0.25 17.47 -1.55
N VAL A 303 -1.07 17.62 -1.44
CA VAL A 303 -1.97 16.51 -1.14
C VAL A 303 -2.06 15.53 -2.31
N THR A 304 -2.21 16.02 -3.56
CA THR A 304 -2.35 15.14 -4.73
C THR A 304 -1.10 14.30 -4.95
N VAL A 305 0.08 14.94 -4.93
CA VAL A 305 1.38 14.27 -5.04
C VAL A 305 1.57 13.24 -3.92
N TYR A 306 1.30 13.66 -2.68
CA TYR A 306 1.52 12.83 -1.51
C TYR A 306 0.60 11.61 -1.44
N ARG A 307 -0.67 11.75 -1.85
CA ARG A 307 -1.64 10.65 -1.87
C ARG A 307 -1.29 9.57 -2.89
N PHE A 308 -0.77 9.94 -4.06
CA PHE A 308 -0.30 8.94 -5.02
C PHE A 308 0.84 8.11 -4.42
N GLY A 309 1.84 8.78 -3.82
CA GLY A 309 2.93 8.10 -3.11
C GLY A 309 2.44 7.22 -1.97
N THR A 310 1.46 7.69 -1.18
CA THR A 310 0.86 6.93 -0.08
C THR A 310 0.22 5.61 -0.54
N ASN A 311 -0.46 5.62 -1.70
CA ASN A 311 -1.02 4.40 -2.26
C ASN A 311 0.07 3.40 -2.68
N MET A 312 1.20 3.89 -3.21
CA MET A 312 2.34 3.04 -3.57
C MET A 312 3.04 2.48 -2.33
N LEU A 313 3.16 3.27 -1.26
CA LEU A 313 3.67 2.81 0.03
C LEU A 313 2.90 1.58 0.51
N TYR A 314 1.57 1.63 0.48
CA TYR A 314 0.74 0.53 0.93
C TYR A 314 0.90 -0.74 0.09
N GLN A 315 1.13 -0.61 -1.21
CA GLN A 315 1.44 -1.75 -2.08
C GLN A 315 2.78 -2.40 -1.67
N LEU A 316 3.81 -1.59 -1.39
CA LEU A 316 5.11 -2.10 -0.94
C LEU A 316 5.04 -2.73 0.46
N LEU A 317 4.25 -2.18 1.38
CA LEU A 317 4.01 -2.79 2.68
C LEU A 317 3.35 -4.17 2.56
N ALA A 318 2.40 -4.34 1.64
CA ALA A 318 1.77 -5.63 1.39
C ALA A 318 2.76 -6.67 0.81
N VAL A 319 3.71 -6.24 -0.02
CA VAL A 319 4.85 -7.08 -0.45
C VAL A 319 5.68 -7.51 0.77
N CYS A 320 5.88 -6.64 1.76
CA CYS A 320 6.62 -6.94 2.99
C CYS A 320 5.80 -7.72 4.06
N ASP A 321 4.78 -8.47 3.65
CA ASP A 321 3.87 -9.22 4.53
C ASP A 321 3.07 -8.40 5.55
N VAL A 322 3.06 -7.06 5.45
CA VAL A 322 2.25 -6.24 6.36
C VAL A 322 0.78 -6.41 6.03
N THR A 323 0.04 -7.00 6.98
CA THR A 323 -1.40 -7.19 6.84
C THR A 323 -2.15 -5.86 6.96
N PRO A 324 -3.41 -5.77 6.48
CA PRO A 324 -4.21 -4.56 6.67
C PRO A 324 -4.31 -4.11 8.13
N VAL A 325 -4.54 -5.04 9.07
CA VAL A 325 -4.66 -4.73 10.49
C VAL A 325 -3.33 -4.20 11.07
N GLU A 326 -2.19 -4.80 10.70
CA GLU A 326 -0.87 -4.32 11.13
C GLU A 326 -0.57 -2.92 10.59
N ARG A 327 -0.93 -2.65 9.32
CA ARG A 327 -0.82 -1.31 8.73
C ARG A 327 -1.66 -0.28 9.49
N TYR A 328 -2.91 -0.62 9.84
CA TYR A 328 -3.79 0.29 10.57
C TYR A 328 -3.36 0.50 12.01
N LEU A 329 -2.81 -0.52 12.66
CA LEU A 329 -2.16 -0.36 13.96
C LEU A 329 -0.97 0.60 13.84
N ALA A 330 -0.09 0.41 12.86
CA ALA A 330 1.04 1.31 12.62
C ALA A 330 0.57 2.75 12.34
N ALA A 331 -0.48 2.94 11.53
CA ALA A 331 -1.11 4.23 11.29
C ALA A 331 -1.55 4.90 12.60
N SER A 332 -2.26 4.16 13.46
CA SER A 332 -2.73 4.65 14.77
C SER A 332 -1.56 5.08 15.67
N LEU A 333 -0.48 4.31 15.67
CA LEU A 333 0.73 4.62 16.40
C LEU A 333 1.45 5.87 15.87
N VAL A 334 1.60 6.02 14.55
CA VAL A 334 2.15 7.25 13.94
C VAL A 334 1.31 8.44 14.37
N VAL A 335 0.00 8.41 14.14
CA VAL A 335 -0.93 9.53 14.43
C VAL A 335 -0.79 9.99 15.89
N ARG A 336 -0.82 9.07 16.86
CA ARG A 336 -0.69 9.41 18.27
C ARG A 336 0.70 9.93 18.62
N ALA A 337 1.74 9.36 18.03
CA ALA A 337 3.11 9.81 18.23
C ALA A 337 3.34 11.22 17.69
N VAL A 338 2.84 11.55 16.49
CA VAL A 338 2.97 12.91 15.94
C VAL A 338 2.28 13.91 16.87
N GLN A 339 1.03 13.67 17.26
CA GLN A 339 0.30 14.58 18.16
C GLN A 339 1.03 14.75 19.51
N ARG A 340 1.66 13.69 20.03
CA ARG A 340 2.47 13.78 21.25
C ARG A 340 3.79 14.55 21.04
N ILE A 341 4.40 14.46 19.87
CA ILE A 341 5.64 15.17 19.52
C ILE A 341 5.37 16.66 19.30
N THR A 342 4.27 17.00 18.61
CA THR A 342 3.93 18.37 18.24
C THR A 342 3.12 19.10 19.31
N GLY A 343 2.43 18.36 20.17
CA GLY A 343 1.47 18.91 21.13
C GLY A 343 0.15 19.38 20.50
N ILE A 344 -0.09 19.07 19.22
CA ILE A 344 -1.25 19.54 18.46
C ILE A 344 -2.12 18.34 18.09
N GLY A 345 -3.39 18.37 18.48
CA GLY A 345 -4.39 17.36 18.12
C GLY A 345 -4.75 17.40 16.64
N TRP A 346 -5.23 16.28 16.09
CA TRP A 346 -5.66 16.26 14.68
C TRP A 346 -6.83 17.19 14.41
N ASP A 347 -7.75 17.32 15.36
CA ASP A 347 -8.95 18.15 15.30
C ASP A 347 -8.59 19.63 15.33
N GLU A 348 -7.70 20.01 16.25
CA GLU A 348 -7.11 21.34 16.31
C GLU A 348 -6.38 21.69 15.00
N HIS A 349 -5.55 20.77 14.49
CA HIS A 349 -4.82 21.02 13.26
C HIS A 349 -5.73 21.11 12.03
N VAL A 350 -6.74 20.24 11.91
CA VAL A 350 -7.72 20.34 10.80
C VAL A 350 -8.47 21.67 10.87
N ALA A 351 -8.85 22.15 12.06
CA ALA A 351 -9.46 23.47 12.21
C ALA A 351 -8.53 24.61 11.74
N GLN A 352 -7.22 24.50 11.93
CA GLN A 352 -6.24 25.45 11.39
C GLN A 352 -6.07 25.35 9.86
N MET A 353 -6.34 24.17 9.28
CA MET A 353 -6.33 23.95 7.84
C MET A 353 -7.58 24.49 7.13
N VAL A 354 -8.67 24.74 7.87
CA VAL A 354 -9.88 25.37 7.32
C VAL A 354 -9.52 26.78 6.89
N LYS A 355 -9.16 26.90 5.61
CA LYS A 355 -9.09 28.18 4.93
C LYS A 355 -10.50 28.53 4.51
N VAL A 356 -11.06 29.58 5.10
CA VAL A 356 -12.30 30.17 4.63
C VAL A 356 -12.00 30.80 3.26
N ALA A 357 -12.21 30.05 2.19
CA ALA A 357 -12.30 30.58 0.84
C ALA A 357 -13.78 30.75 0.49
N ARG A 358 -14.11 31.97 0.02
CA ARG A 358 -15.45 32.49 -0.28
C ARG A 358 -16.18 31.71 -1.37
#